data_AF-A0A8D5G1R0-F1
#
_entry.id   AF-A0A8D5G1R0-F1
#
_cell.length_a   1.000
_cell.length_b   1.000
_cell.length_c   1.000
_cell.angle_alpha   90.00
_cell.angle_beta   90.00
_cell.angle_gamma   90.00
#
_symmetry.space_group_name_H-M   'P 1'
#
loop_
_entity.id
_entity.type
_entity.pdbx_description
1 polymer ?
#
loop_
_entity_poly.entity_id
_entity_poly.type
_entity_poly.pdbx_seq_one_letter_code
_entity_poly.pdbx_strand_id
1 'polypeptide(L)'
;MSTTLNTSGQFITLVSRIFLSLIFIVSGVGKIASPYATIGYITSVGAPMPEVAYAIAIIIEVGFGLALLFGFKAKLAAAVIAVFTLAAAFLFHTDFANQIQTIMFLKNVTIIGGLLQIVAYGAGGFSIDNRK
;
A
#
# COMPACT_ATOMS: atom_id res chain seq x y z
N MET A 1 -2.18 -3.79 26.66
CA MET A 1 -0.96 -3.10 27.14
C MET A 1 -0.62 -2.03 26.12
N SER A 2 -1.01 -0.78 26.37
CA SER A 2 -0.76 0.33 25.45
C SER A 2 0.64 0.87 25.75
N THR A 3 1.63 0.48 24.94
CA THR A 3 2.93 1.13 24.96
C THR A 3 2.77 2.52 24.36
N THR A 4 2.55 3.52 25.20
CA THR A 4 2.67 4.92 24.79
C THR A 4 4.09 5.14 24.30
N LEU A 5 4.26 5.18 22.98
CA LEU A 5 5.51 5.54 22.34
C LEU A 5 5.95 6.91 22.88
N ASN A 6 7.25 7.06 23.15
CA ASN A 6 7.83 8.38 23.39
C ASN A 6 7.67 9.26 22.14
N THR A 7 7.87 10.57 22.28
CA THR A 7 7.68 11.55 21.20
C THR A 7 8.40 11.15 19.90
N SER A 8 9.64 10.64 20.02
CA SER A 8 10.41 10.15 18.88
C SER A 8 9.73 8.96 18.19
N GLY A 9 9.24 7.98 18.94
CA GLY A 9 8.52 6.83 18.40
C GLY A 9 7.21 7.22 17.71
N GLN A 10 6.50 8.22 18.22
CA GLN A 10 5.30 8.76 17.57
C GLN A 10 5.65 9.40 16.22
N PHE A 11 6.72 10.20 16.17
CA PHE A 11 7.18 10.83 14.93
C PHE A 11 7.66 9.80 13.90
N ILE A 12 8.45 8.81 14.32
CA ILE A 12 8.89 7.71 13.45
C ILE A 12 7.67 7.00 12.85
N THR A 13 6.66 6.68 13.66
CA THR A 13 5.45 6.00 13.16
C THR A 13 4.67 6.85 12.15
N LEU A 14 4.64 8.17 12.32
CA LEU A 14 4.05 9.08 11.34
C LEU A 14 4.84 9.06 10.02
N VAL A 15 6.16 9.22 10.09
CA VAL A 15 7.05 9.18 8.91
C VAL A 15 6.95 7.85 8.18
N SER A 16 6.91 6.72 8.91
CA SER A 16 6.69 5.39 8.32
C SER A 16 5.38 5.32 7.54
N ARG A 17 4.28 5.85 8.09
CA ARG A 17 2.99 5.90 7.37
C ARG A 17 3.03 6.80 6.15
N ILE A 18 3.71 7.95 6.23
CA ILE A 18 3.90 8.84 5.07
C ILE A 18 4.63 8.10 3.96
N PHE A 19 5.78 7.48 4.25
CA PHE A 19 6.57 6.79 3.22
C PHE A 19 5.87 5.56 2.65
N LEU A 20 5.23 4.76 3.50
CA LEU A 20 4.49 3.58 3.03
C LEU A 20 3.26 3.98 2.20
N SER A 21 2.51 5.01 2.59
CA SER A 21 1.31 5.44 1.85
C SER A 21 1.62 6.16 0.55
N LEU A 22 2.75 6.88 0.47
CA LEU A 22 3.10 7.72 -0.67
C LEU A 22 3.09 6.97 -2.00
N ILE A 23 3.72 5.78 -2.04
CA ILE A 23 3.80 5.00 -3.27
C ILE A 23 2.42 4.58 -3.78
N PHE A 24 1.49 4.26 -2.88
CA PHE A 24 0.13 3.89 -3.23
C PHE A 24 -0.66 5.11 -3.71
N ILE A 25 -0.59 6.24 -3.01
CA ILE A 25 -1.33 7.45 -3.41
C ILE A 25 -0.85 7.95 -4.78
N VAL A 26 0.45 8.01 -5.00
CA VAL A 26 1.02 8.42 -6.30
C VAL A 26 0.63 7.45 -7.40
N SER A 27 0.74 6.14 -7.14
CA SER A 27 0.31 5.09 -8.07
C SER A 27 -1.17 5.22 -8.44
N GLY A 28 -2.04 5.37 -7.44
CA GLY A 28 -3.49 5.46 -7.64
C GLY A 28 -3.92 6.72 -8.38
N VAL A 29 -3.32 7.88 -8.07
CA VAL A 29 -3.55 9.12 -8.83
C VAL A 29 -3.09 8.96 -10.29
N GLY A 30 -1.95 8.31 -10.53
CA GLY A 30 -1.51 7.98 -11.89
C GLY A 30 -2.50 7.09 -12.65
N LYS A 31 -3.10 6.11 -11.97
CA LYS A 31 -4.15 5.24 -12.55
C LYS A 31 -5.43 6.00 -12.89
N ILE A 32 -5.82 6.97 -12.07
CA ILE A 32 -6.97 7.86 -12.35
C ILE A 32 -6.66 8.77 -13.53
N ALA A 33 -5.44 9.31 -13.60
CA ALA A 33 -5.02 10.19 -14.69
C ALA A 33 -4.90 9.48 -16.04
N SER A 34 -4.63 8.17 -16.05
CA SER A 34 -4.55 7.37 -17.28
C SER A 34 -5.26 6.02 -17.16
N PRO A 35 -6.61 6.01 -17.19
CA PRO A 35 -7.41 4.79 -17.03
C PRO A 35 -7.13 3.76 -18.12
N TYR A 36 -7.17 4.17 -19.40
CA TYR A 36 -7.01 3.26 -20.53
C TYR A 36 -5.64 2.59 -20.56
N ALA A 37 -4.56 3.33 -20.27
CA ALA A 37 -3.22 2.75 -20.22
C ALA A 37 -3.10 1.73 -19.08
N THR A 38 -3.69 2.04 -17.92
CA THR A 38 -3.67 1.13 -16.76
C THR A 38 -4.47 -0.14 -17.03
N ILE A 39 -5.68 -0.03 -17.58
CA ILE A 39 -6.52 -1.17 -17.93
C ILE A 39 -5.83 -2.02 -19.00
N GLY A 40 -5.19 -1.40 -19.99
CA GLY A 40 -4.37 -2.10 -20.99
C GLY A 40 -3.22 -2.89 -20.34
N TYR A 41 -2.52 -2.30 -19.38
CA TYR A 41 -1.45 -2.99 -18.65
C TYR A 41 -1.97 -4.17 -17.82
N ILE A 42 -3.08 -3.99 -17.09
CA ILE A 42 -3.75 -5.08 -16.35
C ILE A 42 -4.18 -6.21 -17.31
N THR A 43 -4.68 -5.86 -18.49
CA THR A 43 -5.06 -6.82 -19.53
C THR A 43 -3.85 -7.59 -20.04
N SER A 44 -2.70 -6.92 -20.19
CA SER A 44 -1.46 -7.52 -20.71
C SER A 44 -0.89 -8.65 -19.84
N VAL A 45 -1.20 -8.65 -18.54
CA VAL A 45 -0.80 -9.71 -17.61
C VAL A 45 -1.86 -10.82 -17.47
N GLY A 46 -2.92 -10.78 -18.28
CA GLY A 46 -3.95 -11.82 -18.31
C GLY A 46 -4.89 -11.81 -17.11
N ALA A 47 -5.02 -10.69 -16.40
CA ALA A 47 -5.91 -10.61 -15.24
C ALA A 47 -7.40 -10.77 -15.67
N PRO A 48 -8.20 -11.56 -14.93
CA PRO A 48 -9.63 -11.64 -15.18
C PRO A 48 -10.31 -10.32 -14.83
N MET A 49 -11.25 -9.89 -15.68
CA MET A 49 -12.04 -8.65 -15.50
C MET A 49 -11.16 -7.40 -15.23
N PRO A 50 -10.32 -6.97 -16.20
CA PRO A 50 -9.35 -5.89 -16.03
C PRO A 50 -9.92 -4.57 -15.47
N GLU A 51 -11.15 -4.21 -15.86
CA GLU A 51 -11.84 -3.01 -15.40
C GLU A 51 -12.20 -3.08 -13.92
N VAL A 52 -12.58 -4.26 -13.43
CA VAL A 52 -12.86 -4.48 -12.00
C VAL A 52 -11.56 -4.48 -11.20
N ALA A 53 -10.52 -5.13 -11.70
CA ALA A 53 -9.19 -5.08 -11.08
C ALA A 53 -8.64 -3.64 -11.00
N TYR A 54 -8.87 -2.84 -12.04
CA TYR A 54 -8.56 -1.40 -12.06
C TYR A 54 -9.31 -0.63 -10.98
N ALA A 55 -10.64 -0.82 -10.87
CA ALA A 55 -11.44 -0.15 -9.87
C ALA A 55 -11.01 -0.51 -8.44
N ILE A 56 -10.72 -1.80 -8.19
CA ILE A 56 -10.18 -2.29 -6.91
C ILE A 56 -8.83 -1.62 -6.63
N ALA A 57 -7.93 -1.57 -7.61
CA ALA A 57 -6.62 -0.93 -7.45
C ALA A 57 -6.76 0.54 -7.04
N ILE A 58 -7.66 1.32 -7.66
CA ILE A 58 -7.90 2.72 -7.27
C ILE A 58 -8.41 2.85 -5.83
N ILE A 59 -9.42 2.05 -5.46
CA ILE A 59 -10.00 2.10 -4.12
C ILE A 59 -8.95 1.80 -3.06
N ILE A 60 -8.10 0.80 -3.31
CA ILE A 60 -7.05 0.41 -2.37
C ILE A 60 -5.93 1.45 -2.33
N GLU A 61 -5.40 1.82 -3.48
CA GLU A 61 -4.23 2.68 -3.56
C GLU A 61 -4.51 4.11 -3.09
N VAL A 62 -5.66 4.68 -3.46
CA VAL A 62 -6.05 6.03 -3.04
C VAL A 62 -6.79 6.00 -1.71
N GLY A 63 -7.86 5.22 -1.62
CA GLY A 63 -8.73 5.20 -0.44
C GLY A 63 -8.01 4.68 0.80
N PHE A 64 -7.45 3.47 0.72
CA PHE A 64 -6.71 2.91 1.85
C PHE A 64 -5.33 3.56 2.01
N GLY A 65 -4.69 4.03 0.94
CA GLY A 65 -3.46 4.84 1.03
C GLY A 65 -3.64 6.10 1.89
N LEU A 66 -4.72 6.86 1.65
CA LEU A 66 -5.06 8.02 2.47
C LEU A 66 -5.46 7.64 3.90
N ALA A 67 -6.22 6.55 4.07
CA ALA A 67 -6.57 6.04 5.39
C ALA A 67 -5.31 5.68 6.21
N LEU A 68 -4.32 5.05 5.57
CA LEU A 68 -3.02 4.75 6.19
C LEU A 68 -2.26 6.05 6.53
N LEU A 69 -2.16 7.00 5.60
CA LEU A 69 -1.49 8.29 5.79
C LEU A 69 -2.00 9.02 7.05
N PHE A 70 -3.32 9.22 7.13
CA PHE A 70 -3.93 9.91 8.28
C PHE A 70 -4.10 9.02 9.52
N GLY A 71 -3.89 7.71 9.38
CA GLY A 71 -4.03 6.74 10.45
C GLY A 71 -5.47 6.60 10.91
N PHE A 72 -6.37 6.52 9.94
CA PHE A 72 -7.77 6.16 10.13
C PHE A 72 -7.92 4.66 9.86
N LYS A 73 -8.34 3.90 10.88
CA LYS A 73 -8.36 2.42 10.85
C LYS A 73 -7.03 1.85 10.35
N ALA A 74 -5.91 2.38 10.85
CA ALA A 74 -4.61 2.18 10.21
C ALA A 74 -4.17 0.71 10.11
N LYS A 75 -4.50 -0.10 11.11
CA LYS A 75 -4.20 -1.55 11.10
C LYS A 75 -4.95 -2.27 9.97
N LEU A 76 -6.23 -1.94 9.80
CA LEU A 76 -7.05 -2.49 8.72
C LEU A 76 -6.54 -2.02 7.37
N ALA A 77 -6.24 -0.72 7.23
CA ALA A 77 -5.72 -0.18 5.99
C ALA A 77 -4.38 -0.82 5.60
N ALA A 78 -3.45 -0.94 6.53
CA ALA A 78 -2.19 -1.62 6.30
C ALA A 78 -2.38 -3.09 5.89
N ALA A 79 -3.30 -3.82 6.53
CA ALA A 79 -3.58 -5.22 6.18
C ALA A 79 -4.16 -5.36 4.77
N VAL A 80 -5.14 -4.53 4.39
CA VAL A 80 -5.74 -4.54 3.05
C VAL A 80 -4.70 -4.21 1.99
N ILE A 81 -3.91 -3.16 2.21
CA ILE A 81 -2.85 -2.76 1.28
C ILE A 81 -1.79 -3.87 1.17
N ALA A 82 -1.42 -4.54 2.26
CA ALA A 82 -0.44 -5.62 2.23
C ALA A 82 -0.91 -6.80 1.37
N VAL A 83 -2.16 -7.23 1.51
CA VAL A 83 -2.74 -8.30 0.69
C VAL A 83 -2.79 -7.88 -0.79
N PHE A 84 -3.23 -6.66 -1.07
CA PHE A 84 -3.23 -6.11 -2.43
C PHE A 84 -1.82 -6.05 -3.03
N THR A 85 -0.84 -5.61 -2.27
CA THR A 85 0.56 -5.50 -2.70
C THR A 85 1.15 -6.87 -3.01
N LEU A 86 0.79 -7.88 -2.23
CA LEU A 86 1.20 -9.27 -2.47
C LEU A 86 0.60 -9.78 -3.79
N ALA A 87 -0.71 -9.58 -3.99
CA ALA A 87 -1.38 -9.96 -5.22
C ALA A 87 -0.77 -9.24 -6.44
N ALA A 88 -0.51 -7.94 -6.34
CA ALA A 88 0.15 -7.17 -7.40
C ALA A 88 1.56 -7.68 -7.71
N ALA A 89 2.34 -8.08 -6.70
CA ALA A 89 3.67 -8.66 -6.93
C ALA A 89 3.61 -9.93 -7.77
N PHE A 90 2.70 -10.85 -7.46
CA PHE A 90 2.52 -12.11 -8.18
C PHE A 90 1.85 -11.94 -9.56
N LEU A 91 1.07 -10.89 -9.76
CA LEU A 91 0.45 -10.62 -11.07
C LEU A 91 1.40 -9.92 -12.04
N PHE A 92 2.23 -8.98 -11.57
CA PHE A 92 3.00 -8.10 -12.45
C PHE A 92 4.49 -8.40 -12.50
N HIS A 93 5.06 -9.09 -11.50
CA HIS A 93 6.51 -9.15 -11.28
C HIS A 93 7.05 -10.57 -11.06
N THR A 94 6.65 -11.53 -11.89
CA THR A 94 7.02 -12.96 -11.75
C THR A 94 8.03 -13.48 -12.75
N ASP A 95 8.49 -12.66 -13.69
CA ASP A 95 9.63 -13.00 -14.55
C ASP A 95 10.95 -12.82 -13.78
N PHE A 96 11.33 -13.84 -13.02
CA PHE A 96 12.51 -13.79 -12.16
C PHE A 96 13.85 -13.87 -12.93
N ALA A 97 13.81 -14.19 -14.23
CA ALA A 97 14.98 -14.10 -15.09
C ALA A 97 15.30 -12.64 -15.47
N ASN A 98 14.31 -11.76 -15.41
CA ASN A 98 14.47 -10.33 -15.62
C ASN A 98 14.81 -9.61 -14.31
N GLN A 99 16.03 -9.05 -14.24
CA GLN A 99 16.53 -8.34 -13.05
C GLN A 99 15.59 -7.24 -12.56
N ILE A 100 14.97 -6.47 -13.47
CA ILE A 100 14.07 -5.36 -13.11
C ILE A 100 12.79 -5.91 -12.47
N GLN A 101 12.21 -6.98 -13.02
CA GLN A 101 11.02 -7.63 -12.47
C GLN A 101 11.30 -8.20 -11.07
N THR A 102 12.45 -8.86 -10.88
CA THR A 102 12.90 -9.34 -9.56
C THR A 102 13.01 -8.21 -8.54
N ILE A 103 13.60 -7.06 -8.93
CA ILE A 103 13.70 -5.89 -8.05
C ILE A 103 12.31 -5.35 -7.70
N MET A 104 11.37 -5.29 -8.65
CA MET A 104 10.01 -4.81 -8.40
C MET A 104 9.22 -5.75 -7.46
N PHE A 105 9.40 -7.06 -7.62
CA PHE A 105 8.85 -8.06 -6.72
C PHE A 105 9.38 -7.87 -5.29
N LEU A 106 10.71 -7.79 -5.13
CA LEU A 106 11.35 -7.59 -3.83
C LEU A 106 10.99 -6.25 -3.19
N LYS A 107 10.78 -5.19 -3.99
CA LYS A 107 10.24 -3.91 -3.52
C LYS A 107 8.86 -4.10 -2.91
N ASN A 108 7.96 -4.86 -3.54
CA ASN A 108 6.63 -5.15 -2.98
C ASN A 108 6.72 -5.96 -1.67
N VAL A 109 7.59 -6.99 -1.62
CA VAL A 109 7.82 -7.78 -0.39
C VAL A 109 8.32 -6.90 0.75
N THR A 110 9.27 -6.00 0.48
CA THR A 110 9.78 -5.02 1.45
C THR A 110 8.67 -4.10 1.98
N ILE A 111 7.81 -3.58 1.09
CA ILE A 111 6.68 -2.73 1.47
C ILE A 111 5.70 -3.49 2.37
N ILE A 112 5.38 -4.74 2.02
CA ILE A 112 4.52 -5.61 2.85
C ILE A 112 5.09 -5.76 4.25
N GLY A 113 6.40 -6.00 4.38
CA GLY A 113 7.09 -6.05 5.67
C GLY A 113 6.85 -4.78 6.50
N GLY A 114 6.99 -3.59 5.90
CA GLY A 114 6.71 -2.32 6.55
C GLY A 114 5.24 -2.16 6.97
N LEU A 115 4.29 -2.56 6.11
CA LEU A 115 2.86 -2.53 6.41
C LEU A 115 2.49 -3.48 7.57
N LEU A 116 3.09 -4.67 7.62
CA LEU A 116 2.88 -5.62 8.71
C LEU A 116 3.35 -5.07 10.07
N GLN A 117 4.38 -4.21 10.10
CA GLN A 117 4.73 -3.51 11.34
C GLN A 117 3.63 -2.58 11.82
N ILE A 118 2.92 -1.90 10.91
CA ILE A 118 1.75 -1.08 11.28
C ILE A 118 0.58 -1.97 11.75
N VAL A 119 0.37 -3.14 11.15
CA VAL A 119 -0.63 -4.11 11.61
C VAL A 119 -0.33 -4.56 13.05
N ALA A 120 0.93 -4.92 13.33
CA ALA A 120 1.35 -5.37 14.65
C ALA A 120 1.25 -4.26 15.69
N TYR A 121 1.88 -3.10 15.42
CA TYR A 121 2.13 -2.08 16.43
C TYR A 121 1.17 -0.87 16.39
N GLY A 122 0.41 -0.69 15.30
CA GLY A 122 -0.57 0.38 15.16
C GLY A 122 0.00 1.70 14.61
N ALA A 123 -0.82 2.76 14.66
CA ALA A 123 -0.60 4.02 13.94
C ALA A 123 0.21 5.09 14.69
N GLY A 124 0.54 4.86 15.97
CA GLY A 124 1.17 5.85 16.83
C GLY A 124 0.27 7.04 17.19
N GLY A 125 0.76 7.97 18.02
CA GLY A 125 -0.03 9.06 18.60
C GLY A 125 -0.55 10.10 17.59
N PHE A 126 0.19 10.36 16.49
CA PHE A 126 -0.22 11.28 15.43
C PHE A 126 -1.19 10.65 14.42
N SER A 127 -2.18 9.90 14.88
CA SER A 127 -3.19 9.24 14.04
C SER A 127 -4.59 9.68 14.42
N ILE A 128 -5.52 9.66 13.47
CA ILE A 128 -6.94 9.93 13.76
C ILE A 128 -7.48 8.91 14.77
N ASP A 129 -7.05 7.65 14.69
CA ASP A 129 -7.45 6.59 15.63
C ASP A 129 -7.17 6.93 17.11
N ASN A 130 -6.14 7.74 17.39
CA ASN A 130 -5.69 8.11 18.74
C ASN A 130 -6.03 9.55 19.15
N ARG A 131 -6.77 10.31 18.33
CA ARG A 131 -7.35 11.61 18.71
C ARG A 131 -8.71 11.37 19.36
N LYS A 132 -8.70 10.94 20.63
CA LYS A 132 -9.89 10.89 21.50
C LYS A 132 -9.69 11.81 22.68
#